data_AF-A0A482ZMD3-F1
#
_entry.id   AF-A0A482ZMD3-F1
#
_cell.length_a   1.000
_cell.length_b   1.000
_cell.length_c   1.000
_cell.angle_alpha   90.00
_cell.angle_beta   90.00
_cell.angle_gamma   90.00
#
_symmetry.space_group_name_H-M   'P 1'
#
loop_
_entity.id
_entity.type
_entity.pdbx_description
1 polymer ?
#
loop_
_entity_poly.entity_id
_entity_poly.type
_entity_poly.pdbx_seq_one_letter_code
_entity_poly.pdbx_strand_id
1 'polypeptide(L)'
;MSILKEISAKNILFAKFSNLELSKLYRATEYQTFKSGETVFSHNQKITHYYLIKSGEVVVTNESGNNKTLGQNSSFGDESLLRLKLGLCSVTAKTDCELLVIDADLIINLKSFEVAQDVISDNLLFNLSKKNKIVTQEQTSPKQHNYLFSLLAWLLTIIAPLLIVYFLSGLDYPPNQEQILLIYIFLSAIFMWIFRLVPEFVPALYLLLSMVLLSLAPVHIALSGFYANAFFLVISLSILGLIIGLSNSSYRLLLYLLKFNVNSKLWLHFVLFISGLFLTPIIPSTNGRVSILYNLFNEAMSLCKIPKGSLEYQRLIASTIGGISLMSPIFLTSKTINLVVLGMLSSQDQFSFQFYYWFLSASLVGLILLAFYALLTWLLFSNNHTNNIDIHSLKEQAQILGKITVTEVLAIGSILIFIILVFTSNIHNMPISWLAILLAFSLFALGALKRENFNNAIDWDFLIFLAGLLSFTNVMTYLEIDIWISHYMGWLSAIISYNFIGFVAILAIVIFLFRLIMPINIVVVLLAGILVPVATNSSVSPWLVIFITLLFAENYTYNFTTSYMLNFFNAIKDNAFYSRILTLQILLYLVKFVAIIISIPFWVSLGILSL
;
A
#
# COMPACT_ATOMS: atom_id res chain seq x y z
N MET A 1 2.83 -38.05 -3.45
CA MET A 1 2.59 -36.88 -2.57
C MET A 1 2.90 -37.14 -1.09
N SER A 2 3.02 -38.39 -0.62
CA SER A 2 3.29 -38.71 0.80
C SER A 2 4.74 -38.46 1.25
N ILE A 3 5.73 -38.90 0.47
CA ILE A 3 7.14 -38.97 0.92
C ILE A 3 7.77 -37.60 1.18
N LEU A 4 7.57 -36.61 0.30
CA LEU A 4 8.18 -35.28 0.46
C LEU A 4 7.53 -34.46 1.58
N LYS A 5 6.24 -34.68 1.85
CA LYS A 5 5.53 -34.10 3.00
C LYS A 5 6.01 -34.70 4.32
N GLU A 6 6.40 -35.98 4.30
CA GLU A 6 6.93 -36.70 5.45
C GLU A 6 8.39 -36.31 5.75
N ILE A 7 9.20 -36.11 4.71
CA ILE A 7 10.58 -35.62 4.80
C ILE A 7 10.61 -34.12 5.17
N SER A 8 9.75 -33.29 4.57
CA SER A 8 9.70 -31.85 4.84
C SER A 8 9.12 -31.52 6.21
N ALA A 9 8.16 -32.31 6.72
CA ALA A 9 7.61 -32.15 8.07
C ALA A 9 8.64 -32.46 9.18
N LYS A 10 9.65 -33.29 8.88
CA LYS A 10 10.74 -33.63 9.80
C LYS A 10 11.98 -32.74 9.63
N ASN A 11 12.02 -31.93 8.58
CA ASN A 11 13.13 -31.01 8.32
C ASN A 11 12.87 -29.65 8.97
N ILE A 12 13.86 -29.19 9.74
CA ILE A 12 13.80 -27.94 10.52
C ILE A 12 13.52 -26.72 9.63
N LEU A 13 14.03 -26.71 8.40
CA LEU A 13 13.86 -25.61 7.44
C LEU A 13 12.40 -25.50 6.97
N PHE A 14 11.81 -26.63 6.58
CA PHE A 14 10.52 -26.67 5.92
C PHE A 14 9.32 -26.72 6.88
N ALA A 15 9.56 -26.92 8.18
CA ALA A 15 8.51 -26.96 9.20
C ALA A 15 7.69 -25.66 9.30
N LYS A 16 8.28 -24.50 8.96
CA LYS A 16 7.61 -23.18 8.99
C LYS A 16 6.99 -22.78 7.65
N PHE A 17 7.20 -23.56 6.59
CA PHE A 17 6.78 -23.19 5.25
C PHE A 17 5.29 -23.47 5.08
N SER A 18 4.59 -22.56 4.40
CA SER A 18 3.19 -22.79 4.07
C SER A 18 3.06 -23.94 3.07
N ASN A 19 1.91 -24.63 3.08
CA ASN A 19 1.63 -25.71 2.11
C ASN A 19 1.75 -25.23 0.64
N LEU A 20 1.50 -23.95 0.38
CA LEU A 20 1.61 -23.34 -0.95
C LEU A 20 3.07 -23.23 -1.38
N GLU A 21 3.97 -22.82 -0.50
CA GLU A 21 5.39 -22.71 -0.77
C GLU A 21 6.04 -24.08 -0.96
N LEU A 22 5.68 -25.08 -0.15
CA LEU A 22 6.11 -26.47 -0.32
C LEU A 22 5.69 -27.04 -1.68
N SER A 23 4.52 -26.66 -2.19
CA SER A 23 4.06 -27.09 -3.52
C SER A 23 4.86 -26.47 -4.67
N LYS A 24 5.32 -25.21 -4.51
CA LYS A 24 6.16 -24.52 -5.50
C LYS A 24 7.55 -25.15 -5.56
N LEU A 25 8.12 -25.49 -4.40
CA LEU A 25 9.39 -26.21 -4.31
C LEU A 25 9.29 -27.62 -4.91
N TYR A 26 8.19 -28.34 -4.63
CA TYR A 26 7.97 -29.68 -5.17
C TYR A 26 8.06 -29.73 -6.70
N ARG A 27 7.42 -28.78 -7.39
CA ARG A 27 7.42 -28.74 -8.87
C ARG A 27 8.80 -28.48 -9.46
N ALA A 28 9.71 -27.92 -8.69
CA ALA A 28 11.07 -27.58 -9.12
C ALA A 28 12.14 -28.47 -8.47
N THR A 29 11.73 -29.55 -7.78
CA THR A 29 12.65 -30.51 -7.16
C THR A 29 13.03 -31.57 -8.18
N GLU A 30 14.32 -31.79 -8.38
CA GLU A 30 14.85 -32.86 -9.22
C GLU A 30 15.30 -34.06 -8.38
N TYR A 31 15.24 -35.26 -8.96
CA TYR A 31 15.74 -36.48 -8.32
C TYR A 31 17.10 -36.82 -8.92
N GLN A 32 18.12 -36.96 -8.07
CA GLN A 32 19.45 -37.39 -8.48
C GLN A 32 19.91 -38.58 -7.65
N THR A 33 20.53 -39.55 -8.31
CA THR A 33 21.05 -40.77 -7.69
C THR A 33 22.57 -40.77 -7.77
N PHE A 34 23.22 -41.06 -6.65
CA PHE A 34 24.68 -41.16 -6.55
C PHE A 34 25.07 -42.55 -6.08
N LYS A 35 26.09 -43.14 -6.70
CA LYS A 35 26.63 -44.43 -6.28
C LYS A 35 27.60 -44.26 -5.12
N SER A 36 27.78 -45.32 -4.34
CA SER A 36 28.77 -45.38 -3.26
C SER A 36 30.16 -44.94 -3.75
N GLY A 37 30.73 -43.92 -3.11
CA GLY A 37 32.04 -43.33 -3.43
C GLY A 37 31.99 -42.10 -4.34
N GLU A 38 30.84 -41.73 -4.90
CA GLU A 38 30.70 -40.55 -5.75
C GLU A 38 30.64 -39.24 -4.93
N THR A 39 31.34 -38.21 -5.41
CA THR A 39 31.33 -36.85 -4.83
C THR A 39 30.13 -36.06 -5.34
N VAL A 40 29.27 -35.57 -4.43
CA VAL A 40 28.12 -34.72 -4.76
C VAL A 40 28.58 -33.29 -5.07
N PHE A 41 29.43 -32.72 -4.22
CA PHE A 41 30.18 -31.48 -4.49
C PHE A 41 31.44 -31.43 -3.64
N SER A 42 32.45 -30.70 -4.12
CA SER A 42 33.75 -30.54 -3.45
C SER A 42 33.86 -29.20 -2.72
N HIS A 43 34.74 -29.15 -1.72
CA HIS A 43 35.13 -27.91 -1.06
C HIS A 43 35.61 -26.87 -2.09
N ASN A 44 35.31 -25.59 -1.84
CA ASN A 44 35.61 -24.48 -2.77
C ASN A 44 34.90 -24.53 -4.14
N GLN A 45 33.90 -25.40 -4.31
CA GLN A 45 33.01 -25.36 -5.47
C GLN A 45 31.84 -24.41 -5.19
N LYS A 46 31.35 -23.71 -6.22
CA LYS A 46 30.12 -22.91 -6.10
C LYS A 46 28.92 -23.85 -5.94
N ILE A 47 28.23 -23.76 -4.80
CA ILE A 47 27.04 -24.56 -4.52
C ILE A 47 25.80 -23.71 -4.82
N THR A 48 24.97 -24.16 -5.76
CA THR A 48 23.72 -23.48 -6.14
C THR A 48 22.46 -24.25 -5.73
N HIS A 49 22.61 -25.45 -5.16
CA HIS A 49 21.50 -26.33 -4.85
C HIS A 49 21.51 -26.75 -3.38
N TYR A 50 20.30 -26.99 -2.88
CA TYR A 50 20.00 -27.57 -1.58
C TYR A 50 19.60 -29.04 -1.73
N TYR A 51 20.10 -29.91 -0.86
CA TYR A 51 19.94 -31.36 -0.99
C TYR A 51 19.20 -31.97 0.21
N LEU A 52 18.22 -32.84 -0.06
CA LEU A 52 17.54 -33.66 0.95
C LEU A 52 17.80 -35.14 0.70
N ILE A 53 18.15 -35.88 1.76
CA ILE A 53 18.47 -37.32 1.66
C ILE A 53 17.18 -38.13 1.77
N LYS A 54 16.76 -38.74 0.65
CA LYS A 54 15.59 -39.63 0.60
C LYS A 54 15.93 -41.05 1.04
N SER A 55 17.09 -41.57 0.64
CA SER A 55 17.63 -42.86 1.05
C SER A 55 19.16 -42.87 0.91
N GLY A 56 19.83 -43.68 1.72
CA GLY A 56 21.30 -43.78 1.76
C GLY A 56 21.96 -42.89 2.82
N GLU A 57 23.29 -42.95 2.89
CA GLU A 57 24.14 -42.16 3.77
C GLU A 57 25.18 -41.37 2.98
N VAL A 58 25.37 -40.09 3.33
CA VAL A 58 26.46 -39.26 2.82
C VAL A 58 27.42 -38.90 3.93
N VAL A 59 28.69 -38.66 3.58
CA VAL A 59 29.72 -38.17 4.48
C VAL A 59 30.05 -36.74 4.08
N VAL A 60 29.87 -35.82 5.03
CA VAL A 60 30.27 -34.42 4.92
C VAL A 60 31.64 -34.26 5.57
N THR A 61 32.61 -33.74 4.81
CA THR A 61 33.99 -33.51 5.26
C THR A 61 34.28 -32.01 5.28
N ASN A 62 34.65 -31.49 6.45
CA ASN A 62 35.02 -30.09 6.62
C ASN A 62 36.50 -29.87 6.26
N GLU A 63 36.91 -28.60 6.10
CA GLU A 63 38.29 -28.19 5.79
C GLU A 63 39.35 -28.74 6.78
N SER A 64 38.96 -28.97 8.04
CA SER A 64 39.83 -29.57 9.07
C SER A 64 39.94 -31.10 9.02
N GLY A 65 39.33 -31.76 8.02
CA GLY A 65 39.36 -33.22 7.85
C GLY A 65 38.41 -34.01 8.75
N ASN A 66 37.48 -33.33 9.45
CA ASN A 66 36.47 -33.99 10.28
C ASN A 66 35.30 -34.45 9.40
N ASN A 67 34.91 -35.71 9.58
CA ASN A 67 33.84 -36.35 8.82
C ASN A 67 32.57 -36.49 9.68
N LYS A 68 31.42 -36.09 9.13
CA LYS A 68 30.10 -36.31 9.73
C LYS A 68 29.23 -37.10 8.76
N THR A 69 28.66 -38.21 9.22
CA THR A 69 27.72 -39.00 8.41
C THR A 69 26.30 -38.47 8.60
N LEU A 70 25.62 -38.23 7.48
CA LEU A 70 24.24 -37.78 7.40
C LEU A 70 23.40 -38.88 6.72
N GLY A 71 22.30 -39.27 7.36
CA GLY A 71 21.42 -40.34 6.89
C GLY A 71 20.06 -39.85 6.41
N GLN A 72 19.15 -40.79 6.18
CA GLN A 72 17.79 -40.52 5.71
C GLN A 72 17.06 -39.43 6.54
N ASN A 73 16.33 -38.55 5.85
CA ASN A 73 15.60 -37.38 6.39
C ASN A 73 16.47 -36.19 6.84
N SER A 74 17.78 -36.24 6.65
CA SER A 74 18.65 -35.07 6.85
C SER A 74 18.86 -34.29 5.55
N SER A 75 19.38 -33.07 5.67
CA SER A 75 19.68 -32.18 4.54
C SER A 75 21.09 -31.60 4.65
N PHE A 76 21.60 -31.12 3.52
CA PHE A 76 22.89 -30.45 3.43
C PHE A 76 22.93 -29.46 2.26
N GLY A 77 23.95 -28.61 2.21
CA GLY A 77 24.05 -27.52 1.23
C GLY A 77 23.46 -26.20 1.74
N ASP A 78 23.38 -26.00 3.05
CA ASP A 78 22.91 -24.75 3.68
C ASP A 78 23.74 -23.54 3.21
N GLU A 79 24.98 -23.74 2.74
CA GLU A 79 25.85 -22.70 2.17
C GLU A 79 25.24 -22.03 0.94
N SER A 80 24.47 -22.77 0.15
CA SER A 80 23.78 -22.26 -1.03
C SER A 80 22.63 -21.31 -0.64
N LEU A 81 21.95 -21.59 0.47
CA LEU A 81 20.86 -20.79 1.02
C LEU A 81 21.37 -19.47 1.64
N LEU A 82 22.60 -19.47 2.18
CA LEU A 82 23.25 -18.26 2.69
C LEU A 82 24.02 -17.45 1.64
N ARG A 83 23.96 -17.85 0.36
CA ARG A 83 24.69 -17.21 -0.77
C ARG A 83 26.20 -17.09 -0.54
N LEU A 84 26.81 -18.09 0.10
CA LEU A 84 28.26 -18.14 0.22
C LEU A 84 28.91 -18.33 -1.16
N LYS A 85 30.02 -17.63 -1.42
CA LYS A 85 30.70 -17.68 -2.72
C LYS A 85 31.30 -19.06 -3.03
N LEU A 86 31.66 -19.81 -1.99
CA LEU A 86 32.39 -21.06 -2.07
C LEU A 86 31.84 -22.02 -1.01
N GLY A 87 31.69 -23.30 -1.37
CA GLY A 87 31.24 -24.36 -0.46
C GLY A 87 32.27 -24.65 0.63
N LEU A 88 31.81 -24.74 1.88
CA LEU A 88 32.67 -24.90 3.05
C LEU A 88 33.06 -26.37 3.31
N CYS A 89 32.31 -27.33 2.77
CA CYS A 89 32.51 -28.76 2.97
C CYS A 89 32.55 -29.52 1.64
N SER A 90 33.14 -30.72 1.64
CA SER A 90 32.94 -31.69 0.55
C SER A 90 31.92 -32.74 0.99
N VAL A 91 31.09 -33.22 0.07
CA VAL A 91 30.08 -34.25 0.38
C VAL A 91 30.24 -35.44 -0.57
N THR A 92 30.39 -36.63 0.01
CA THR A 92 30.57 -37.89 -0.72
C THR A 92 29.53 -38.92 -0.32
N ALA A 93 28.96 -39.64 -1.27
CA ALA A 93 28.03 -40.74 -1.00
C ALA A 93 28.77 -41.93 -0.37
N LYS A 94 28.35 -42.38 0.82
CA LYS A 94 28.92 -43.53 1.53
C LYS A 94 28.24 -44.84 1.15
N THR A 95 26.97 -44.77 0.80
CA THR A 95 26.19 -45.84 0.17
C THR A 95 25.58 -45.32 -1.12
N ASP A 96 24.89 -46.16 -1.88
CA ASP A 96 24.02 -45.67 -2.94
C ASP A 96 22.95 -44.75 -2.32
N CYS A 97 22.81 -43.54 -2.86
CA CYS A 97 21.98 -42.49 -2.31
C CYS A 97 20.97 -41.97 -3.34
N GLU A 98 19.73 -41.74 -2.89
CA GLU A 98 18.75 -40.96 -3.63
C GLU A 98 18.61 -39.58 -2.96
N LEU A 99 18.90 -38.53 -3.70
CA LEU A 99 18.83 -37.15 -3.25
C LEU A 99 17.75 -36.38 -4.00
N LEU A 100 17.04 -35.53 -3.27
CA LEU A 100 16.18 -34.49 -3.83
C LEU A 100 16.98 -33.20 -3.92
N VAL A 101 17.08 -32.64 -5.12
CA VAL A 101 17.86 -31.45 -5.43
C VAL A 101 16.92 -30.29 -5.69
N ILE A 102 17.10 -29.20 -4.94
CA ILE A 102 16.28 -28.01 -5.03
C ILE A 102 17.19 -26.81 -5.30
N ASP A 103 16.85 -25.98 -6.27
CA ASP A 103 17.59 -24.73 -6.52
C ASP A 103 17.47 -23.79 -5.30
N ALA A 104 18.61 -23.34 -4.78
CA ALA A 104 18.67 -22.47 -3.62
C ALA A 104 17.96 -21.12 -3.87
N ASP A 105 18.02 -20.59 -5.09
CA ASP A 105 17.35 -19.33 -5.42
C ASP A 105 15.83 -19.46 -5.34
N LEU A 106 15.27 -20.64 -5.58
CA LEU A 106 13.84 -20.88 -5.42
C LEU A 106 13.43 -20.89 -3.95
N ILE A 107 14.27 -21.40 -3.05
CA ILE A 107 14.03 -21.40 -1.61
C ILE A 107 14.17 -19.99 -1.04
N ILE A 108 15.24 -19.27 -1.41
CA ILE A 108 15.53 -17.90 -0.93
C ILE A 108 14.43 -16.90 -1.31
N ASN A 109 13.76 -17.11 -2.45
CA ASN A 109 12.70 -16.23 -2.93
C ASN A 109 11.33 -16.45 -2.24
N LEU A 110 11.21 -17.40 -1.30
CA LEU A 110 9.97 -17.65 -0.56
C LEU A 110 9.90 -16.81 0.70
N LYS A 111 8.70 -16.33 1.05
CA LYS A 111 8.50 -15.45 2.22
C LYS A 111 8.83 -16.17 3.53
N SER A 112 8.49 -17.46 3.63
CA SER A 112 8.81 -18.25 4.82
C SER A 112 10.31 -18.47 5.04
N PHE A 113 11.15 -18.24 4.01
CA PHE A 113 12.60 -18.31 4.16
C PHE A 113 13.17 -17.16 4.99
N GLU A 114 12.63 -15.93 4.86
CA GLU A 114 13.08 -14.79 5.68
C GLU A 114 12.94 -15.07 7.18
N VAL A 115 11.93 -15.84 7.59
CA VAL A 115 11.69 -16.24 8.99
C VAL A 115 12.48 -17.50 9.39
N ALA A 116 12.91 -18.31 8.41
CA ALA A 116 13.69 -19.52 8.64
C ALA A 116 15.21 -19.29 8.54
N GLN A 117 15.64 -18.16 7.97
CA GLN A 117 17.04 -17.79 7.77
C GLN A 117 17.84 -17.78 9.07
N ASP A 118 17.25 -17.27 10.16
CA ASP A 118 17.87 -17.27 11.49
C ASP A 118 18.20 -18.70 11.96
N VAL A 119 17.28 -19.64 11.76
CA VAL A 119 17.42 -21.05 12.17
C VAL A 119 18.51 -21.77 11.36
N ILE A 120 18.67 -21.41 10.09
CA ILE A 120 19.73 -21.96 9.22
C ILE A 120 21.08 -21.38 9.63
N SER A 121 21.14 -20.08 9.90
CA SER A 121 22.37 -19.41 10.33
C SER A 121 22.87 -19.98 11.65
N ASP A 122 21.98 -20.25 12.61
CA ASP A 122 22.31 -20.89 13.89
C ASP A 122 22.78 -22.34 13.72
N ASN A 123 22.13 -23.14 12.86
CA ASN A 123 22.54 -24.52 12.59
C ASN A 123 23.88 -24.62 11.85
N LEU A 124 24.14 -23.73 10.89
CA LEU A 124 25.43 -23.63 10.21
C LEU A 124 26.52 -23.15 11.16
N LEU A 125 26.23 -22.12 11.98
CA LEU A 125 27.16 -21.67 13.02
C LEU A 125 27.43 -22.76 14.06
N PHE A 126 26.44 -23.57 14.43
CA PHE A 126 26.64 -24.71 15.32
C PHE A 126 27.55 -25.80 14.69
N ASN A 127 27.38 -26.09 13.39
CA ASN A 127 28.24 -27.03 12.66
C ASN A 127 29.64 -26.48 12.33
N LEU A 128 29.81 -25.15 12.26
CA LEU A 128 31.08 -24.47 11.95
C LEU A 128 31.83 -23.99 13.21
N SER A 129 31.18 -23.87 14.37
CA SER A 129 31.76 -23.29 15.60
C SER A 129 32.56 -24.26 16.46
N LYS A 130 33.48 -25.00 15.84
CA LYS A 130 34.83 -25.11 16.45
C LYS A 130 35.72 -24.05 15.82
N LYS A 131 35.58 -22.84 16.36
CA LYS A 131 36.34 -21.62 16.04
C LYS A 131 36.26 -21.18 14.58
N ASN A 132 35.33 -20.29 14.27
CA ASN A 132 35.63 -18.97 13.68
C ASN A 132 34.34 -18.15 13.52
N LYS A 133 34.34 -16.93 14.06
CA LYS A 133 33.28 -15.94 13.88
C LYS A 133 33.30 -15.47 12.43
N ILE A 134 32.25 -15.79 11.66
CA ILE A 134 31.99 -15.12 10.38
C ILE A 134 31.14 -13.89 10.68
N VAL A 135 31.66 -12.73 10.30
CA VAL A 135 30.98 -11.43 10.38
C VAL A 135 29.95 -11.37 9.26
N THR A 136 28.66 -11.39 9.61
CA THR A 136 27.58 -11.09 8.67
C THR A 136 27.58 -9.57 8.44
N GLN A 137 28.11 -9.12 7.30
CA GLN A 137 27.88 -7.75 6.84
C GLN A 137 26.53 -7.72 6.11
N GLU A 138 25.52 -7.17 6.77
CA GLU A 138 24.34 -6.66 6.09
C GLU A 138 24.78 -5.57 5.11
N GLN A 139 24.58 -5.81 3.81
CA GLN A 139 24.73 -4.78 2.79
C GLN A 139 23.56 -3.81 2.88
N THR A 140 23.61 -2.86 3.81
CA THR A 140 22.92 -1.60 3.63
C THR A 140 23.72 -0.79 2.62
N SER A 141 23.20 -0.66 1.40
CA SER A 141 23.74 0.29 0.43
C SER A 141 23.77 1.69 1.08
N PRO A 142 24.92 2.38 1.13
CA PRO A 142 25.00 3.68 1.75
C PRO A 142 24.26 4.67 0.84
N LYS A 143 23.06 5.11 1.26
CA LYS A 143 22.46 6.33 0.70
C LYS A 143 23.41 7.48 1.02
N GLN A 144 24.24 7.89 0.07
CA GLN A 144 25.03 9.12 0.13
C GLN A 144 24.09 10.28 0.50
N HIS A 145 24.07 10.65 1.78
CA HIS A 145 23.37 11.84 2.23
C HIS A 145 24.22 13.04 1.83
N ASN A 146 23.73 13.83 0.88
CA ASN A 146 24.32 15.14 0.58
C ASN A 146 24.07 16.06 1.78
N TYR A 147 25.03 16.10 2.72
CA TYR A 147 24.95 16.93 3.93
C TYR A 147 24.69 18.40 3.62
N LEU A 148 25.30 18.93 2.55
CA LEU A 148 25.07 20.31 2.08
C LEU A 148 23.62 20.55 1.66
N PHE A 149 23.01 19.61 0.92
CA PHE A 149 21.60 19.73 0.54
C PHE A 149 20.70 19.71 1.77
N SER A 150 20.96 18.80 2.72
CA SER A 150 20.18 18.74 3.96
C SER A 150 20.31 20.03 4.79
N LEU A 151 21.50 20.61 4.89
CA LEU A 151 21.74 21.85 5.64
C LEU A 151 21.04 23.04 4.98
N LEU A 152 21.15 23.18 3.65
CA LEU A 152 20.45 24.22 2.90
C LEU A 152 18.92 24.07 3.00
N ALA A 153 18.41 22.85 2.92
CA ALA A 153 16.98 22.59 3.06
C ALA A 153 16.47 22.92 4.47
N TRP A 154 17.23 22.60 5.53
CA TRP A 154 16.92 23.03 6.90
C TRP A 154 16.94 24.55 7.05
N LEU A 155 17.93 25.25 6.50
CA LEU A 155 17.96 26.72 6.51
C LEU A 155 16.74 27.32 5.80
N LEU A 156 16.32 26.75 4.67
CA LEU A 156 15.13 27.18 3.95
C LEU A 156 13.84 26.99 4.75
N THR A 157 13.75 25.98 5.62
CA THR A 157 12.58 25.80 6.52
C THR A 157 12.41 26.92 7.55
N ILE A 158 13.43 27.75 7.74
CA ILE A 158 13.42 28.89 8.68
C ILE A 158 13.32 30.20 7.89
N ILE A 159 14.21 30.38 6.92
CA ILE A 159 14.37 31.64 6.18
C ILE A 159 13.17 31.90 5.27
N ALA A 160 12.70 30.90 4.52
CA ALA A 160 11.61 31.12 3.56
C ALA A 160 10.29 31.47 4.25
N PRO A 161 9.84 30.76 5.32
CA PRO A 161 8.69 31.18 6.11
C PRO A 161 8.83 32.57 6.71
N LEU A 162 10.04 32.93 7.19
CA LEU A 162 10.29 34.25 7.79
C LEU A 162 10.12 35.37 6.75
N LEU A 163 10.64 35.17 5.54
CA LEU A 163 10.46 36.10 4.43
C LEU A 163 9.00 36.23 4.02
N ILE A 164 8.28 35.10 3.89
CA ILE A 164 6.86 35.11 3.52
C ILE A 164 6.05 35.87 4.58
N VAL A 165 6.26 35.59 5.86
CA VAL A 165 5.57 36.27 6.95
C VAL A 165 5.92 37.76 7.01
N TYR A 166 7.18 38.13 6.74
CA TYR A 166 7.57 39.53 6.62
C TYR A 166 6.78 40.24 5.52
N PHE A 167 6.61 39.62 4.34
CA PHE A 167 5.75 40.16 3.29
C PHE A 167 4.27 40.25 3.72
N LEU A 168 3.75 39.24 4.43
CA LEU A 168 2.37 39.23 4.92
C LEU A 168 2.09 40.35 5.93
N SER A 169 3.09 40.73 6.75
CA SER A 169 2.97 41.83 7.71
C SER A 169 2.87 43.22 7.05
N GLY A 170 3.26 43.34 5.77
CA GLY A 170 3.15 44.56 4.99
C GLY A 170 1.86 44.70 4.18
N LEU A 171 0.89 43.79 4.36
CA LEU A 171 -0.41 43.86 3.69
C LEU A 171 -1.34 44.89 4.35
N ASP A 172 -2.36 45.36 3.62
CA ASP A 172 -3.33 46.35 4.11
C ASP A 172 -4.17 45.85 5.31
N TYR A 173 -4.36 44.54 5.42
CA TYR A 173 -5.04 43.83 6.51
C TYR A 173 -4.13 42.70 7.02
N PRO A 174 -3.08 43.03 7.79
CA PRO A 174 -2.07 42.07 8.18
C PRO A 174 -2.63 41.09 9.24
N PRO A 175 -2.20 39.82 9.21
CA PRO A 175 -2.57 38.87 10.24
C PRO A 175 -2.06 39.32 11.63
N ASN A 176 -2.80 38.98 12.68
CA ASN A 176 -2.37 39.28 14.05
C ASN A 176 -1.12 38.44 14.45
N GLN A 177 -0.54 38.73 15.62
CA GLN A 177 0.71 38.06 16.04
C GLN A 177 0.56 36.52 16.16
N GLU A 178 -0.55 36.02 16.68
CA GLU A 178 -0.81 34.58 16.84
C GLU A 178 -1.03 33.89 15.48
N GLN A 179 -1.78 34.53 14.59
CA GLN A 179 -2.01 34.10 13.21
C GLN A 179 -0.70 34.06 12.43
N ILE A 180 0.16 35.08 12.56
CA ILE A 180 1.50 35.12 11.98
C ILE A 180 2.33 33.93 12.44
N LEU A 181 2.36 33.66 13.75
CA LEU A 181 3.11 32.54 14.31
C LEU A 181 2.59 31.21 13.77
N LEU A 182 1.28 31.02 13.70
CA LEU A 182 0.70 29.78 13.16
C LEU A 182 1.04 29.60 11.67
N ILE A 183 0.92 30.67 10.87
CA ILE A 183 1.29 30.66 9.45
C ILE A 183 2.78 30.33 9.28
N TYR A 184 3.65 30.92 10.09
CA TYR A 184 5.09 30.64 10.10
C TYR A 184 5.38 29.15 10.33
N ILE A 185 4.79 28.58 11.39
CA ILE A 185 4.97 27.17 11.76
C ILE A 185 4.45 26.27 10.64
N PHE A 186 3.28 26.58 10.08
CA PHE A 186 2.70 25.81 8.98
C PHE A 186 3.57 25.83 7.72
N LEU A 187 4.07 27.01 7.33
CA LEU A 187 5.00 27.14 6.21
C LEU A 187 6.29 26.35 6.46
N SER A 188 6.84 26.40 7.68
CA SER A 188 8.01 25.60 8.05
C SER A 188 7.74 24.10 7.89
N ALA A 189 6.59 23.61 8.36
CA ALA A 189 6.16 22.22 8.18
C ALA A 189 6.02 21.84 6.69
N ILE A 190 5.47 22.75 5.86
CA ILE A 190 5.38 22.57 4.41
C ILE A 190 6.78 22.39 3.79
N PHE A 191 7.75 23.24 4.14
CA PHE A 191 9.11 23.10 3.62
C PHE A 191 9.78 21.79 4.08
N MET A 192 9.53 21.34 5.31
CA MET A 192 9.98 20.02 5.76
C MET A 192 9.41 18.89 4.90
N TRP A 193 8.13 18.95 4.54
CA TRP A 193 7.47 17.99 3.65
C TRP A 193 7.99 18.06 2.20
N ILE A 194 8.18 19.26 1.65
CA ILE A 194 8.69 19.47 0.29
C ILE A 194 10.07 18.86 0.13
N PHE A 195 10.98 19.15 1.06
CA PHE A 195 12.35 18.65 1.02
C PHE A 195 12.51 17.23 1.57
N ARG A 196 11.42 16.63 2.12
CA ARG A 196 11.42 15.30 2.75
C ARG A 196 12.54 15.16 3.79
N LEU A 197 12.73 16.20 4.60
CA LEU A 197 13.81 16.27 5.60
C LEU A 197 13.67 15.23 6.71
N VAL A 198 12.41 14.91 7.04
CA VAL A 198 12.00 14.02 8.12
C VAL A 198 10.80 13.17 7.64
N PRO A 199 10.47 12.06 8.33
CA PRO A 199 9.26 11.29 8.05
C PRO A 199 7.98 12.15 8.08
N GLU A 200 6.96 11.77 7.30
CA GLU A 200 5.77 12.61 7.05
C GLU A 200 5.01 13.04 8.32
N PHE A 201 5.05 12.22 9.38
CA PHE A 201 4.37 12.51 10.64
C PHE A 201 5.11 13.52 11.53
N VAL A 202 6.42 13.70 11.34
CA VAL A 202 7.26 14.56 12.20
C VAL A 202 6.88 16.04 12.08
N PRO A 203 6.65 16.62 10.88
CA PRO A 203 6.17 17.99 10.76
C PRO A 203 4.78 18.21 11.39
N ALA A 204 3.92 17.18 11.42
CA ALA A 204 2.64 17.25 12.11
C ALA A 204 2.81 17.29 13.65
N LEU A 205 3.77 16.53 14.20
CA LEU A 205 4.16 16.65 15.61
C LEU A 205 4.78 18.02 15.91
N TYR A 206 5.59 18.56 15.00
CA TYR A 206 6.13 19.91 15.11
C TYR A 206 5.02 20.97 15.16
N LEU A 207 3.98 20.85 14.32
CA LEU A 207 2.80 21.71 14.38
C LEU A 207 2.14 21.63 15.76
N LEU A 208 1.82 20.42 16.23
CA LEU A 208 1.19 20.20 17.53
C LEU A 208 2.01 20.79 18.68
N LEU A 209 3.30 20.47 18.72
CA LEU A 209 4.21 20.93 19.77
C LEU A 209 4.32 22.45 19.77
N SER A 210 4.47 23.06 18.60
CA SER A 210 4.62 24.51 18.48
C SER A 210 3.34 25.26 18.89
N MET A 211 2.15 24.75 18.50
CA MET A 211 0.87 25.32 18.91
C MET A 211 0.69 25.31 20.43
N VAL A 212 1.11 24.24 21.11
CA VAL A 212 1.02 24.11 22.57
C VAL A 212 2.08 24.95 23.28
N LEU A 213 3.34 24.87 22.87
CA LEU A 213 4.45 25.57 23.53
C LEU A 213 4.31 27.10 23.43
N LEU A 214 3.83 27.59 22.29
CA LEU A 214 3.59 29.02 22.08
C LEU A 214 2.22 29.49 22.59
N SER A 215 1.43 28.58 23.19
CA SER A 215 0.09 28.88 23.71
C SER A 215 -0.84 29.53 22.68
N LEU A 216 -0.75 29.12 21.40
CA LEU A 216 -1.57 29.67 20.32
C LEU A 216 -3.06 29.32 20.45
N ALA A 217 -3.36 28.22 21.14
CA ALA A 217 -4.73 27.85 21.48
C ALA A 217 -4.74 27.02 22.78
N PRO A 218 -5.88 26.96 23.48
CA PRO A 218 -6.09 26.03 24.58
C PRO A 218 -5.71 24.60 24.21
N VAL A 219 -5.07 23.87 25.14
CA VAL A 219 -4.55 22.51 24.89
C VAL A 219 -5.62 21.56 24.35
N HIS A 220 -6.87 21.67 24.81
CA HIS A 220 -7.97 20.83 24.33
C HIS A 220 -8.33 21.08 22.85
N ILE A 221 -8.09 22.29 22.33
CA ILE A 221 -8.25 22.63 20.91
C ILE A 221 -7.00 22.19 20.14
N ALA A 222 -5.81 22.49 20.66
CA ALA A 222 -4.54 22.13 20.04
C ALA A 222 -4.29 20.61 19.96
N LEU A 223 -4.98 19.79 20.77
CA LEU A 223 -4.94 18.32 20.72
C LEU A 223 -6.26 17.72 20.23
N SER A 224 -7.15 18.52 19.66
CA SER A 224 -8.51 18.08 19.33
C SER A 224 -8.58 16.98 18.27
N GLY A 225 -7.58 16.90 17.38
CA GLY A 225 -7.48 15.85 16.37
C GLY A 225 -7.35 14.44 16.95
N PHE A 226 -6.88 14.28 18.20
CA PHE A 226 -6.76 12.96 18.84
C PHE A 226 -8.09 12.37 19.31
N TYR A 227 -9.14 13.19 19.47
CA TYR A 227 -10.49 12.69 19.78
C TYR A 227 -11.45 12.78 18.58
N ALA A 228 -10.96 13.15 17.40
CA ALA A 228 -11.78 13.30 16.21
C ALA A 228 -12.36 11.95 15.73
N ASN A 229 -13.57 11.97 15.17
CA ASN A 229 -14.22 10.77 14.63
C ASN A 229 -13.37 10.08 13.54
N ALA A 230 -12.71 10.87 12.68
CA ALA A 230 -11.83 10.34 11.64
C ALA A 230 -10.65 9.54 12.21
N PHE A 231 -10.09 9.95 13.36
CA PHE A 231 -8.98 9.26 14.03
C PHE A 231 -9.36 7.82 14.41
N PHE A 232 -10.49 7.67 15.11
CA PHE A 232 -11.01 6.37 15.52
C PHE A 232 -11.51 5.50 14.37
N LEU A 233 -12.03 6.13 13.32
CA LEU A 233 -12.48 5.45 12.13
C LEU A 233 -11.29 4.84 11.37
N VAL A 234 -10.17 5.56 11.24
CA VAL A 234 -8.94 5.02 10.61
C VAL A 234 -8.41 3.83 11.39
N ILE A 235 -8.33 3.90 12.73
CA ILE A 235 -7.92 2.77 13.58
C ILE A 235 -8.78 1.54 13.29
N SER A 236 -10.09 1.72 13.35
CA SER A 236 -11.05 0.62 13.26
C SER A 236 -11.06 -0.01 11.88
N LEU A 237 -11.09 0.79 10.82
CA LEU A 237 -11.05 0.27 9.45
C LEU A 237 -9.71 -0.42 9.15
N SER A 238 -8.61 0.02 9.75
CA SER A 238 -7.29 -0.63 9.57
C SER A 238 -7.31 -2.06 10.15
N ILE A 239 -7.93 -2.24 11.32
CA ILE A 239 -8.14 -3.55 11.95
C ILE A 239 -9.04 -4.45 11.07
N LEU A 240 -10.15 -3.89 10.55
CA LEU A 240 -11.04 -4.61 9.64
C LEU A 240 -10.34 -4.97 8.31
N GLY A 241 -9.49 -4.09 7.80
CA GLY A 241 -8.67 -4.36 6.62
C GLY A 241 -7.66 -5.50 6.87
N LEU A 242 -7.08 -5.57 8.07
CA LEU A 242 -6.12 -6.60 8.42
C LEU A 242 -6.74 -7.99 8.48
N ILE A 243 -7.96 -8.18 9.04
CA ILE A 243 -8.58 -9.51 9.07
C ILE A 243 -8.83 -10.06 7.66
N ILE A 244 -9.11 -9.18 6.69
CA ILE A 244 -9.26 -9.54 5.28
C ILE A 244 -7.91 -9.94 4.70
N GLY A 245 -6.85 -9.16 4.96
CA GLY A 245 -5.50 -9.47 4.51
C GLY A 245 -4.92 -10.76 5.08
N LEU A 246 -5.30 -11.13 6.30
CA LEU A 246 -4.94 -12.42 6.92
C LEU A 246 -5.81 -13.59 6.42
N SER A 247 -7.02 -13.31 5.96
CA SER A 247 -7.91 -14.32 5.41
C SER A 247 -7.50 -14.68 3.99
N ASN A 248 -7.75 -15.94 3.59
CA ASN A 248 -7.64 -16.32 2.18
C ASN A 248 -8.91 -15.96 1.38
N SER A 249 -9.82 -15.14 1.92
CA SER A 249 -11.13 -14.86 1.32
C SER A 249 -11.00 -14.18 -0.05
N SER A 250 -10.13 -13.16 -0.16
CA SER A 250 -9.85 -12.48 -1.42
C SER A 250 -9.22 -13.42 -2.45
N TYR A 251 -8.30 -14.29 -2.01
CA TYR A 251 -7.65 -15.27 -2.89
C TYR A 251 -8.62 -16.38 -3.35
N ARG A 252 -9.54 -16.82 -2.48
CA ARG A 252 -10.60 -17.80 -2.82
C ARG A 252 -11.58 -17.24 -3.84
N LEU A 253 -12.09 -16.03 -3.61
CA LEU A 253 -12.96 -15.31 -4.54
C LEU A 253 -12.30 -15.22 -5.92
N LEU A 254 -11.01 -14.91 -5.92
CA LEU A 254 -10.23 -14.76 -7.11
C LEU A 254 -10.02 -16.07 -7.88
N LEU A 255 -9.64 -17.16 -7.21
CA LEU A 255 -9.54 -18.49 -7.86
C LEU A 255 -10.89 -18.91 -8.46
N TYR A 256 -11.98 -18.57 -7.78
CA TYR A 256 -13.33 -18.80 -8.29
C TYR A 256 -13.59 -17.99 -9.56
N LEU A 257 -13.27 -16.70 -9.57
CA LEU A 257 -13.41 -15.84 -10.75
C LEU A 257 -12.54 -16.33 -11.92
N LEU A 258 -11.29 -16.75 -11.68
CA LEU A 258 -10.40 -17.26 -12.72
C LEU A 258 -10.91 -18.55 -13.36
N LYS A 259 -11.55 -19.45 -12.59
CA LYS A 259 -12.12 -20.71 -13.12
C LYS A 259 -13.20 -20.50 -14.18
N PHE A 260 -13.88 -19.36 -14.19
CA PHE A 260 -15.00 -19.13 -15.10
C PHE A 260 -14.56 -19.07 -16.57
N ASN A 261 -13.49 -18.31 -16.87
CA ASN A 261 -13.00 -18.18 -18.24
C ASN A 261 -11.52 -17.80 -18.31
N VAL A 262 -10.64 -18.66 -17.79
CA VAL A 262 -9.22 -18.34 -17.59
C VAL A 262 -8.45 -18.04 -18.90
N ASN A 263 -8.84 -18.67 -20.01
CA ASN A 263 -8.16 -18.51 -21.30
C ASN A 263 -8.59 -17.22 -22.04
N SER A 264 -9.64 -16.54 -21.56
CA SER A 264 -10.02 -15.25 -22.10
C SER A 264 -9.13 -14.15 -21.54
N LYS A 265 -8.41 -13.49 -22.45
CA LYS A 265 -7.62 -12.28 -22.19
C LYS A 265 -8.41 -11.17 -21.52
N LEU A 266 -9.61 -10.92 -22.04
CA LEU A 266 -10.50 -9.88 -21.54
C LEU A 266 -11.00 -10.24 -20.14
N TRP A 267 -11.25 -11.53 -19.88
CA TRP A 267 -11.63 -12.00 -18.55
C TRP A 267 -10.49 -11.83 -17.53
N LEU A 268 -9.25 -12.17 -17.87
CA LEU A 268 -8.12 -11.99 -16.96
C LEU A 268 -7.92 -10.51 -16.57
N HIS A 269 -8.02 -9.61 -17.55
CA HIS A 269 -8.02 -8.16 -17.34
C HIS A 269 -9.15 -7.74 -16.39
N PHE A 270 -10.38 -8.19 -16.69
CA PHE A 270 -11.56 -7.89 -15.90
C PHE A 270 -11.42 -8.38 -14.46
N VAL A 271 -10.95 -9.61 -14.24
CA VAL A 271 -10.77 -10.18 -12.90
C VAL A 271 -9.76 -9.39 -12.08
N LEU A 272 -8.60 -9.04 -12.63
CA LEU A 272 -7.60 -8.21 -11.92
C LEU A 272 -8.16 -6.83 -11.55
N PHE A 273 -8.81 -6.18 -12.51
CA PHE A 273 -9.38 -4.85 -12.32
C PHE A 273 -10.51 -4.85 -11.29
N ILE A 274 -11.50 -5.75 -11.45
CA ILE A 274 -12.66 -5.84 -10.55
C ILE A 274 -12.25 -6.30 -9.16
N SER A 275 -11.24 -7.18 -9.03
CA SER A 275 -10.74 -7.56 -7.70
C SER A 275 -10.22 -6.34 -6.94
N GLY A 276 -9.46 -5.45 -7.58
CA GLY A 276 -9.03 -4.20 -6.96
C GLY A 276 -10.18 -3.25 -6.67
N LEU A 277 -11.09 -3.10 -7.63
CA LEU A 277 -12.28 -2.26 -7.51
C LEU A 277 -13.12 -2.67 -6.30
N PHE A 278 -13.34 -3.97 -6.11
CA PHE A 278 -14.11 -4.51 -5.00
C PHE A 278 -13.43 -4.29 -3.65
N LEU A 279 -12.10 -4.41 -3.60
CA LEU A 279 -11.33 -4.14 -2.38
C LEU A 279 -11.28 -2.65 -2.02
N THR A 280 -11.58 -1.76 -2.96
CA THR A 280 -11.49 -0.30 -2.80
C THR A 280 -12.37 0.27 -1.68
N PRO A 281 -13.68 -0.01 -1.62
CA PRO A 281 -14.51 0.43 -0.49
C PRO A 281 -14.23 -0.32 0.82
N ILE A 282 -13.58 -1.48 0.75
CA ILE A 282 -13.47 -2.41 1.88
C ILE A 282 -12.17 -2.19 2.66
N ILE A 283 -11.04 -2.07 1.97
CA ILE A 283 -9.72 -1.97 2.58
C ILE A 283 -9.26 -0.51 2.54
N PRO A 284 -9.12 0.16 3.70
CA PRO A 284 -8.82 1.59 3.77
C PRO A 284 -7.36 1.95 3.48
N SER A 285 -6.53 0.93 3.26
CA SER A 285 -5.12 1.07 2.92
C SER A 285 -4.89 0.68 1.47
N THR A 286 -4.45 1.65 0.67
CA THR A 286 -4.06 1.39 -0.72
C THR A 286 -2.86 0.44 -0.79
N ASN A 287 -1.93 0.56 0.17
CA ASN A 287 -0.81 -0.38 0.30
C ASN A 287 -1.29 -1.79 0.66
N GLY A 288 -2.29 -1.91 1.54
CA GLY A 288 -2.91 -3.21 1.84
C GLY A 288 -3.53 -3.87 0.60
N ARG A 289 -4.22 -3.08 -0.24
CA ARG A 289 -4.77 -3.55 -1.52
C ARG A 289 -3.68 -4.00 -2.49
N VAL A 290 -2.57 -3.25 -2.59
CA VAL A 290 -1.38 -3.64 -3.36
C VAL A 290 -0.84 -4.99 -2.90
N SER A 291 -0.65 -5.20 -1.60
CA SER A 291 -0.09 -6.45 -1.06
C SER A 291 -0.95 -7.67 -1.40
N ILE A 292 -2.28 -7.52 -1.42
CA ILE A 292 -3.21 -8.60 -1.78
C ILE A 292 -3.18 -8.86 -3.29
N LEU A 293 -3.35 -7.82 -4.10
CA LEU A 293 -3.44 -7.94 -5.55
C LEU A 293 -2.10 -8.26 -6.22
N TYR A 294 -0.99 -7.93 -5.59
CA TYR A 294 0.35 -8.32 -6.03
C TYR A 294 0.49 -9.85 -6.13
N ASN A 295 0.06 -10.58 -5.09
CA ASN A 295 0.15 -12.04 -5.09
C ASN A 295 -0.66 -12.63 -6.25
N LEU A 296 -1.85 -12.07 -6.50
CA LEU A 296 -2.67 -12.42 -7.65
C LEU A 296 -1.97 -12.10 -8.97
N PHE A 297 -1.47 -10.89 -9.14
CA PHE A 297 -0.78 -10.48 -10.36
C PHE A 297 0.36 -11.45 -10.68
N ASN A 298 1.20 -11.77 -9.69
CA ASN A 298 2.28 -12.75 -9.85
C ASN A 298 1.78 -14.16 -10.19
N GLU A 299 0.69 -14.60 -9.56
CA GLU A 299 0.11 -15.90 -9.85
C GLU A 299 -0.39 -15.96 -11.30
N ALA A 300 -1.13 -14.94 -11.76
CA ALA A 300 -1.56 -14.79 -13.14
C ALA A 300 -0.38 -14.77 -14.12
N MET A 301 0.68 -14.06 -13.78
CA MET A 301 1.92 -14.03 -14.57
C MET A 301 2.58 -15.41 -14.68
N SER A 302 2.62 -16.16 -13.58
CA SER A 302 3.21 -17.51 -13.56
C SER A 302 2.38 -18.53 -14.34
N LEU A 303 1.05 -18.45 -14.25
CA LEU A 303 0.12 -19.35 -14.94
C LEU A 303 0.09 -19.09 -16.45
N CYS A 304 0.06 -17.82 -16.85
CA CYS A 304 0.00 -17.43 -18.26
C CYS A 304 1.37 -17.40 -18.94
N LYS A 305 2.47 -17.53 -18.18
CA LYS A 305 3.86 -17.39 -18.67
C LYS A 305 4.09 -16.14 -19.52
N ILE A 306 3.49 -15.02 -19.12
CA ILE A 306 3.58 -13.77 -19.88
C ILE A 306 5.00 -13.20 -19.74
N PRO A 307 5.69 -12.86 -20.85
CA PRO A 307 7.02 -12.28 -20.77
C PRO A 307 6.98 -10.87 -20.17
N LYS A 308 7.90 -10.58 -19.25
CA LYS A 308 8.07 -9.23 -18.67
C LYS A 308 8.29 -8.20 -19.78
N GLY A 309 7.74 -7.01 -19.59
CA GLY A 309 7.84 -5.89 -20.52
C GLY A 309 6.94 -5.97 -21.77
N SER A 310 6.34 -7.13 -22.06
CA SER A 310 5.38 -7.28 -23.15
C SER A 310 4.16 -6.37 -22.99
N LEU A 311 3.45 -6.15 -24.09
CA LEU A 311 2.25 -5.31 -24.08
C LEU A 311 1.13 -5.92 -23.21
N GLU A 312 1.02 -7.26 -23.20
CA GLU A 312 0.11 -7.97 -22.28
C GLU A 312 0.51 -7.76 -20.81
N TYR A 313 1.81 -7.82 -20.52
CA TYR A 313 2.32 -7.54 -19.17
C TYR A 313 1.92 -6.14 -18.69
N GLN A 314 2.16 -5.12 -19.51
CA GLN A 314 1.78 -3.74 -19.21
C GLN A 314 0.26 -3.58 -19.04
N ARG A 315 -0.54 -4.34 -19.81
CA ARG A 315 -1.99 -4.37 -19.68
C ARG A 315 -2.45 -4.89 -18.32
N LEU A 316 -1.88 -6.01 -17.86
CA LEU A 316 -2.22 -6.58 -16.55
C LEU A 316 -1.76 -5.67 -15.41
N ILE A 317 -0.61 -5.00 -15.56
CA ILE A 317 -0.17 -3.97 -14.62
C ILE A 317 -1.21 -2.85 -14.56
N ALA A 318 -1.61 -2.31 -15.72
CA ALA A 318 -2.63 -1.28 -15.80
C ALA A 318 -3.91 -1.74 -15.11
N SER A 319 -4.43 -2.92 -15.45
CA SER A 319 -5.64 -3.52 -14.84
C SER A 319 -5.56 -3.55 -13.32
N THR A 320 -4.45 -4.06 -12.79
CA THR A 320 -4.25 -4.27 -11.36
C THR A 320 -4.20 -2.93 -10.64
N ILE A 321 -3.41 -1.99 -11.15
CA ILE A 321 -3.24 -0.67 -10.55
C ILE A 321 -4.51 0.17 -10.70
N GLY A 322 -5.16 0.12 -11.86
CA GLY A 322 -6.44 0.77 -12.10
C GLY A 322 -7.51 0.28 -11.14
N GLY A 323 -7.59 -1.04 -10.92
CA GLY A 323 -8.47 -1.61 -9.90
C GLY A 323 -8.14 -1.08 -8.50
N ILE A 324 -6.86 -0.92 -8.16
CA ILE A 324 -6.42 -0.40 -6.86
C ILE A 324 -6.74 1.08 -6.69
N SER A 325 -6.46 1.94 -7.66
CA SER A 325 -6.44 3.38 -7.40
C SER A 325 -7.57 4.17 -8.05
N LEU A 326 -8.10 3.74 -9.20
CA LEU A 326 -8.96 4.57 -10.06
C LEU A 326 -10.20 5.10 -9.32
N MET A 327 -10.87 4.25 -8.54
CA MET A 327 -12.07 4.61 -7.77
C MET A 327 -11.79 5.14 -6.36
N SER A 328 -10.52 5.37 -6.00
CA SER A 328 -10.19 5.79 -4.63
C SER A 328 -10.87 7.10 -4.19
N PRO A 329 -11.02 8.14 -5.04
CA PRO A 329 -11.74 9.36 -4.65
C PRO A 329 -13.25 9.16 -4.51
N ILE A 330 -13.80 8.10 -5.14
CA ILE A 330 -15.24 7.82 -5.18
C ILE A 330 -15.72 7.19 -3.88
N PHE A 331 -14.87 6.39 -3.23
CA PHE A 331 -15.18 5.76 -1.95
C PHE A 331 -14.45 6.45 -0.81
N LEU A 332 -15.22 7.01 0.14
CA LEU A 332 -14.69 7.68 1.33
C LEU A 332 -13.69 6.82 2.11
N THR A 333 -13.93 5.51 2.21
CA THR A 333 -13.08 4.59 2.96
C THR A 333 -11.80 4.20 2.23
N SER A 334 -11.69 4.43 0.93
CA SER A 334 -10.62 3.84 0.11
C SER A 334 -9.21 4.30 0.48
N LYS A 335 -9.11 5.55 0.91
CA LYS A 335 -7.88 6.14 1.40
C LYS A 335 -8.15 6.92 2.66
N THR A 336 -7.22 6.80 3.58
CA THR A 336 -7.26 7.54 4.83
C THR A 336 -7.26 9.06 4.61
N ILE A 337 -6.64 9.56 3.54
CA ILE A 337 -6.68 11.00 3.18
C ILE A 337 -8.09 11.52 2.91
N ASN A 338 -9.00 10.70 2.37
CA ASN A 338 -10.38 11.10 2.14
C ASN A 338 -11.10 11.41 3.47
N LEU A 339 -10.76 10.65 4.53
CA LEU A 339 -11.28 10.86 5.87
C LEU A 339 -10.68 12.11 6.54
N VAL A 340 -9.41 12.43 6.25
CA VAL A 340 -8.76 13.67 6.71
C VAL A 340 -9.54 14.87 6.19
N VAL A 341 -9.74 14.95 4.88
CA VAL A 341 -10.39 16.11 4.26
C VAL A 341 -11.88 16.19 4.58
N LEU A 342 -12.56 15.05 4.80
CA LEU A 342 -13.90 15.07 5.38
C LEU A 342 -13.86 15.74 6.77
N GLY A 343 -12.89 15.39 7.62
CA GLY A 343 -12.72 16.01 8.94
C GLY A 343 -12.36 17.49 8.92
N MET A 344 -11.95 18.05 7.78
CA MET A 344 -11.69 19.48 7.59
C MET A 344 -12.95 20.27 7.21
N LEU A 345 -14.06 19.59 6.88
CA LEU A 345 -15.33 20.23 6.56
C LEU A 345 -16.06 20.70 7.83
N SER A 346 -17.09 21.52 7.66
CA SER A 346 -17.99 21.90 8.76
C SER A 346 -18.67 20.66 9.37
N SER A 347 -19.10 20.73 10.63
CA SER A 347 -19.79 19.60 11.29
C SER A 347 -21.05 19.16 10.55
N GLN A 348 -21.74 20.10 9.89
CA GLN A 348 -22.94 19.82 9.08
C GLN A 348 -22.58 19.07 7.78
N ASP A 349 -21.53 19.50 7.08
CA ASP A 349 -21.05 18.85 5.86
C ASP A 349 -20.46 17.47 6.17
N GLN A 350 -19.75 17.33 7.29
CA GLN A 350 -19.24 16.05 7.79
C GLN A 350 -20.35 15.03 8.00
N PHE A 351 -21.50 15.46 8.53
CA PHE A 351 -22.67 14.60 8.72
C PHE A 351 -23.36 14.30 7.39
N SER A 352 -23.46 15.30 6.51
CA SER A 352 -24.18 15.19 5.24
C SER A 352 -23.45 14.27 4.26
N PHE A 353 -22.14 14.45 4.09
CA PHE A 353 -21.31 13.69 3.15
C PHE A 353 -20.72 12.40 3.76
N GLN A 354 -21.43 11.76 4.69
CA GLN A 354 -21.05 10.43 5.16
C GLN A 354 -21.34 9.38 4.10
N PHE A 355 -20.37 8.49 3.85
CA PHE A 355 -20.45 7.23 3.11
C PHE A 355 -21.41 7.22 1.90
N TYR A 356 -22.71 7.02 2.14
CA TYR A 356 -23.75 6.97 1.13
C TYR A 356 -23.79 8.25 0.28
N TYR A 357 -23.90 9.42 0.90
CA TYR A 357 -24.04 10.66 0.14
C TYR A 357 -22.74 11.05 -0.57
N TRP A 358 -21.58 10.78 0.05
CA TRP A 358 -20.28 10.89 -0.64
C TRP A 358 -20.26 10.05 -1.92
N PHE A 359 -20.61 8.76 -1.80
CA PHE A 359 -20.62 7.84 -2.92
C PHE A 359 -21.61 8.27 -4.00
N LEU A 360 -22.82 8.68 -3.62
CA LEU A 360 -23.84 9.15 -4.55
C LEU A 360 -23.33 10.36 -5.34
N SER A 361 -22.80 11.37 -4.64
CA SER A 361 -22.29 12.60 -5.24
C SER A 361 -21.08 12.38 -6.15
N ALA A 362 -20.25 11.38 -5.84
CA ALA A 362 -19.10 11.00 -6.66
C ALA A 362 -19.42 9.98 -7.78
N SER A 363 -20.58 9.32 -7.72
CA SER A 363 -20.89 8.14 -8.53
C SER A 363 -20.84 8.39 -10.04
N LEU A 364 -21.37 9.52 -10.52
CA LEU A 364 -21.39 9.84 -11.95
C LEU A 364 -19.97 10.03 -12.50
N VAL A 365 -19.10 10.74 -11.77
CA VAL A 365 -17.66 10.84 -12.10
C VAL A 365 -17.03 9.45 -12.12
N GLY A 366 -17.34 8.61 -11.13
CA GLY A 366 -16.89 7.23 -11.07
C GLY A 366 -17.28 6.41 -12.31
N LEU A 367 -18.54 6.49 -12.75
CA LEU A 367 -19.04 5.79 -13.94
C LEU A 367 -18.33 6.25 -15.22
N ILE A 368 -18.14 7.56 -15.38
CA ILE A 368 -17.43 8.13 -16.54
C ILE A 368 -15.98 7.63 -16.55
N LEU A 369 -15.30 7.69 -15.41
CA LEU A 369 -13.93 7.19 -15.29
C LEU A 369 -13.84 5.69 -15.63
N LEU A 370 -14.78 4.86 -15.17
CA LEU A 370 -14.82 3.44 -15.51
C LEU A 370 -14.97 3.22 -17.03
N ALA A 371 -15.90 3.94 -17.67
CA ALA A 371 -16.15 3.83 -19.10
C ALA A 371 -14.92 4.24 -19.93
N PHE A 372 -14.33 5.40 -19.63
CA PHE A 372 -13.14 5.87 -20.33
C PHE A 372 -11.90 5.03 -20.00
N TYR A 373 -11.76 4.53 -18.78
CA TYR A 373 -10.66 3.65 -18.42
C TYR A 373 -10.73 2.33 -19.21
N ALA A 374 -11.91 1.73 -19.32
CA ALA A 374 -12.12 0.54 -20.15
C ALA A 374 -11.80 0.82 -21.63
N LEU A 375 -12.24 1.96 -22.17
CA LEU A 375 -11.95 2.38 -23.53
C LEU A 375 -10.44 2.59 -23.77
N LEU A 376 -9.77 3.35 -22.89
CA LEU A 376 -8.35 3.67 -23.02
C LEU A 376 -7.47 2.43 -22.86
N THR A 377 -7.80 1.54 -21.91
CA THR A 377 -7.06 0.29 -21.76
C THR A 377 -7.23 -0.63 -22.97
N TRP A 378 -8.43 -0.68 -23.55
CA TRP A 378 -8.67 -1.39 -24.81
C TRP A 378 -7.85 -0.80 -25.97
N LEU A 379 -7.83 0.52 -26.13
CA LEU A 379 -7.08 1.21 -27.20
C LEU A 379 -5.55 1.08 -27.04
N LEU A 380 -5.01 1.36 -25.86
CA LEU A 380 -3.57 1.43 -25.62
C LEU A 380 -2.90 0.05 -25.51
N PHE A 381 -3.66 -0.96 -25.09
CA PHE A 381 -3.11 -2.28 -24.77
C PHE A 381 -3.75 -3.45 -25.55
N SER A 382 -4.38 -3.17 -26.70
CA SER A 382 -4.81 -4.22 -27.62
C SER A 382 -3.62 -5.04 -28.13
N ASN A 383 -3.72 -6.37 -28.06
CA ASN A 383 -2.68 -7.29 -28.53
C ASN A 383 -3.22 -8.69 -28.87
N ASN A 384 -2.39 -9.48 -29.57
CA ASN A 384 -2.70 -10.83 -30.05
C ASN A 384 -2.17 -11.97 -29.16
N HIS A 385 -1.81 -11.72 -27.89
CA HIS A 385 -1.33 -12.78 -26.98
C HIS A 385 -2.38 -13.90 -26.82
N THR A 386 -2.04 -15.15 -26.55
CA THR A 386 -3.06 -16.17 -26.22
C THR A 386 -2.74 -16.77 -24.87
N ASN A 387 -3.73 -16.81 -23.99
CA ASN A 387 -3.56 -17.41 -22.67
C ASN A 387 -3.88 -18.90 -22.82
N ASN A 388 -2.90 -19.75 -22.55
CA ASN A 388 -3.09 -21.19 -22.52
C ASN A 388 -2.78 -21.67 -21.11
N ILE A 389 -3.78 -21.56 -20.24
CA ILE A 389 -3.64 -21.90 -18.83
C ILE A 389 -4.20 -23.30 -18.61
N ASP A 390 -3.44 -24.13 -17.92
CA ASP A 390 -3.90 -25.45 -17.52
C ASP A 390 -4.94 -25.31 -16.39
N ILE A 391 -6.21 -25.55 -16.71
CA ILE A 391 -7.33 -25.51 -15.75
C ILE A 391 -7.12 -26.52 -14.60
N HIS A 392 -6.36 -27.61 -14.81
CA HIS A 392 -6.05 -28.56 -13.75
C HIS A 392 -5.21 -27.92 -12.64
N SER A 393 -4.25 -27.06 -12.98
CA SER A 393 -3.45 -26.32 -12.00
C SER A 393 -4.30 -25.42 -11.07
N LEU A 394 -5.36 -24.79 -11.60
CA LEU A 394 -6.30 -23.99 -10.81
C LEU A 394 -7.22 -24.85 -9.92
N LYS A 395 -7.58 -26.05 -10.39
CA LYS A 395 -8.35 -27.01 -9.57
C LYS A 395 -7.51 -27.52 -8.40
N GLU A 396 -6.24 -27.85 -8.63
CA GLU A 396 -5.29 -28.24 -7.59
C GLU A 396 -5.13 -27.14 -6.52
N GLN A 397 -4.94 -25.89 -6.92
CA GLN A 397 -4.82 -24.76 -5.97
C GLN A 397 -6.06 -24.57 -5.11
N ALA A 398 -7.25 -24.67 -5.71
CA ALA A 398 -8.49 -24.60 -4.95
C ALA A 398 -8.68 -25.79 -4.00
N GLN A 399 -8.18 -26.98 -4.35
CA GLN A 399 -8.19 -28.14 -3.46
C GLN A 399 -7.23 -27.96 -2.28
N ILE A 400 -6.05 -27.36 -2.52
CA ILE A 400 -5.07 -27.03 -1.47
C ILE A 400 -5.65 -26.03 -0.47
N LEU A 401 -6.43 -25.05 -0.92
CA LEU A 401 -7.09 -24.07 -0.04
C LEU A 401 -8.07 -24.73 0.95
N GLY A 402 -8.62 -25.89 0.60
CA GLY A 402 -9.52 -26.65 1.46
C GLY A 402 -10.84 -25.94 1.76
N LYS A 403 -11.44 -26.28 2.91
CA LYS A 403 -12.71 -25.71 3.37
C LYS A 403 -12.55 -24.25 3.79
N ILE A 404 -13.67 -23.51 3.84
CA ILE A 404 -13.69 -22.13 4.32
C ILE A 404 -13.23 -22.12 5.79
N THR A 405 -12.23 -21.30 6.11
CA THR A 405 -11.71 -21.19 7.47
C THR A 405 -12.57 -20.24 8.31
N VAL A 406 -12.49 -20.36 9.64
CA VAL A 406 -13.17 -19.43 10.56
C VAL A 406 -12.72 -17.98 10.31
N THR A 407 -11.43 -17.76 10.01
CA THR A 407 -10.90 -16.44 9.66
C THR A 407 -11.51 -15.87 8.39
N GLU A 408 -11.80 -16.69 7.38
CA GLU A 408 -12.51 -16.26 6.17
C GLU A 408 -13.97 -15.88 6.47
N VAL A 409 -14.67 -16.67 7.29
CA VAL A 409 -16.06 -16.36 7.71
C VAL A 409 -16.09 -15.05 8.49
N LEU A 410 -15.17 -14.86 9.43
CA LEU A 410 -15.09 -13.63 10.23
C LEU A 410 -14.72 -12.41 9.39
N ALA A 411 -13.83 -12.54 8.40
CA ALA A 411 -13.50 -11.45 7.49
C ALA A 411 -14.74 -11.02 6.68
N ILE A 412 -15.41 -11.96 6.02
CA ILE A 412 -16.62 -11.68 5.23
C ILE A 412 -17.75 -11.16 6.12
N GLY A 413 -17.96 -11.81 7.27
CA GLY A 413 -18.95 -11.41 8.26
C GLY A 413 -18.72 -9.99 8.78
N SER A 414 -17.48 -9.62 9.10
CA SER A 414 -17.16 -8.26 9.56
C SER A 414 -17.46 -7.21 8.50
N ILE A 415 -17.21 -7.49 7.21
CA ILE A 415 -17.54 -6.56 6.12
C ILE A 415 -19.06 -6.38 6.03
N LEU A 416 -19.81 -7.48 6.02
CA LEU A 416 -21.27 -7.45 5.90
C LEU A 416 -21.90 -6.73 7.09
N ILE A 417 -21.45 -7.04 8.31
CA ILE A 417 -21.92 -6.37 9.53
C ILE A 417 -21.57 -4.89 9.49
N PHE A 418 -20.35 -4.51 9.09
CA PHE A 418 -19.96 -3.11 8.97
C PHE A 418 -20.85 -2.35 7.99
N ILE A 419 -21.11 -2.92 6.81
CA ILE A 419 -22.01 -2.34 5.81
C ILE A 419 -23.41 -2.12 6.41
N ILE A 420 -23.97 -3.14 7.06
CA ILE A 420 -25.28 -3.03 7.72
C ILE A 420 -25.28 -1.90 8.74
N LEU A 421 -24.28 -1.83 9.63
CA LEU A 421 -24.15 -0.79 10.64
C LEU A 421 -24.09 0.62 10.04
N VAL A 422 -23.35 0.80 8.94
CA VAL A 422 -23.28 2.07 8.22
C VAL A 422 -24.65 2.46 7.66
N PHE A 423 -25.37 1.54 7.03
CA PHE A 423 -26.69 1.82 6.47
C PHE A 423 -27.77 2.04 7.54
N THR A 424 -27.63 1.43 8.72
CA THR A 424 -28.53 1.64 9.86
C THR A 424 -28.15 2.85 10.72
N SER A 425 -27.10 3.60 10.37
CA SER A 425 -26.57 4.71 11.18
C SER A 425 -27.60 5.77 11.52
N ASN A 426 -28.50 6.07 10.58
CA ASN A 426 -29.61 7.02 10.75
C ASN A 426 -30.67 6.56 11.77
N ILE A 427 -30.73 5.27 12.11
CA ILE A 427 -31.72 4.71 13.04
C ILE A 427 -31.23 4.89 14.48
N HIS A 428 -29.98 4.54 14.75
CA HIS A 428 -29.43 4.54 16.10
C HIS A 428 -28.62 5.82 16.43
N ASN A 429 -28.45 6.74 15.47
CA ASN A 429 -27.77 8.03 15.63
C ASN A 429 -26.37 7.94 16.28
N MET A 430 -25.66 6.83 16.05
CA MET A 430 -24.29 6.65 16.57
C MET A 430 -23.29 6.97 15.47
N PRO A 431 -22.21 7.73 15.77
CA PRO A 431 -21.16 7.97 14.80
C PRO A 431 -20.54 6.66 14.31
N ILE A 432 -20.29 6.58 13.00
CA ILE A 432 -19.78 5.38 12.33
C ILE A 432 -18.42 4.94 12.89
N SER A 433 -17.61 5.89 13.38
CA SER A 433 -16.35 5.63 14.08
C SER A 433 -16.54 4.66 15.26
N TRP A 434 -17.55 4.87 16.10
CA TRP A 434 -17.82 4.04 17.28
C TRP A 434 -18.39 2.66 16.91
N LEU A 435 -19.21 2.58 15.87
CA LEU A 435 -19.67 1.30 15.34
C LEU A 435 -18.51 0.45 14.81
N ALA A 436 -17.57 1.11 14.11
CA ALA A 436 -16.37 0.45 13.60
C ALA A 436 -15.48 -0.05 14.76
N ILE A 437 -15.32 0.76 15.83
CA ILE A 437 -14.59 0.34 17.04
C ILE A 437 -15.26 -0.87 17.68
N LEU A 438 -16.59 -0.85 17.85
CA LEU A 438 -17.33 -1.98 18.44
C LEU A 438 -17.08 -3.28 17.66
N LEU A 439 -17.10 -3.19 16.33
CA LEU A 439 -16.83 -4.32 15.46
C LEU A 439 -15.37 -4.79 15.60
N ALA A 440 -14.40 -3.87 15.57
CA ALA A 440 -13.00 -4.19 15.77
C ALA A 440 -12.75 -4.85 17.14
N PHE A 441 -13.35 -4.32 18.21
CA PHE A 441 -13.33 -4.89 19.55
C PHE A 441 -13.86 -6.32 19.54
N SER A 442 -14.99 -6.59 18.87
CA SER A 442 -15.57 -7.93 18.80
C SER A 442 -14.62 -8.96 18.17
N LEU A 443 -13.83 -8.56 17.16
CA LEU A 443 -12.83 -9.45 16.54
C LEU A 443 -11.69 -9.83 17.49
N PHE A 444 -11.26 -8.90 18.34
CA PHE A 444 -10.29 -9.20 19.40
C PHE A 444 -10.90 -10.05 20.52
N ALA A 445 -12.12 -9.71 20.95
CA ALA A 445 -12.82 -10.44 22.01
C ALA A 445 -13.11 -11.90 21.63
N LEU A 446 -13.39 -12.17 20.36
CA LEU A 446 -13.58 -13.52 19.81
C LEU A 446 -12.27 -14.28 19.56
N GLY A 447 -11.10 -13.67 19.81
CA GLY A 447 -9.79 -14.27 19.58
C GLY A 447 -9.40 -14.41 18.10
N ALA A 448 -10.11 -13.73 17.20
CA ALA A 448 -9.83 -13.75 15.76
C ALA A 448 -8.53 -13.01 15.42
N LEU A 449 -8.20 -11.99 16.22
CA LEU A 449 -7.01 -11.15 16.10
C LEU A 449 -6.21 -11.21 17.40
N LYS A 450 -4.88 -11.26 17.29
CA LYS A 450 -3.94 -11.25 18.42
C LYS A 450 -3.34 -9.85 18.61
N ARG A 451 -2.67 -9.62 19.74
CA ARG A 451 -2.01 -8.34 20.05
C ARG A 451 -1.03 -7.89 18.95
N GLU A 452 -0.25 -8.81 18.39
CA GLU A 452 0.70 -8.52 17.30
C GLU A 452 -0.02 -7.97 16.06
N ASN A 453 -1.24 -8.45 15.79
CA ASN A 453 -2.05 -7.97 14.68
C ASN A 453 -2.49 -6.52 14.87
N PHE A 454 -2.72 -6.06 16.10
CA PHE A 454 -3.11 -4.68 16.37
C PHE A 454 -2.00 -3.70 15.97
N ASN A 455 -0.77 -3.95 16.43
CA ASN A 455 0.36 -3.07 16.16
C ASN A 455 0.71 -3.03 14.66
N ASN A 456 0.61 -4.17 13.98
CA ASN A 456 0.93 -4.27 12.55
C ASN A 456 -0.21 -3.79 11.63
N ALA A 457 -1.46 -3.78 12.09
CA ALA A 457 -2.60 -3.30 11.30
C ALA A 457 -2.56 -1.79 11.10
N ILE A 458 -2.13 -1.06 12.14
CA ILE A 458 -2.33 0.37 12.26
C ILE A 458 -1.10 1.11 11.77
N ASP A 459 -1.31 2.03 10.83
CA ASP A 459 -0.30 3.00 10.41
C ASP A 459 -0.25 4.15 11.43
N TRP A 460 0.57 3.96 12.48
CA TRP A 460 0.73 4.94 13.57
C TRP A 460 1.31 6.26 13.08
N ASP A 461 2.24 6.21 12.12
CA ASP A 461 2.82 7.39 11.48
C ASP A 461 1.70 8.23 10.86
N PHE A 462 0.82 7.60 10.08
CA PHE A 462 -0.32 8.29 9.50
C PHE A 462 -1.33 8.79 10.54
N LEU A 463 -1.60 8.04 11.62
CA LEU A 463 -2.54 8.49 12.66
C LEU A 463 -2.06 9.75 13.37
N ILE A 464 -0.76 9.84 13.68
CA ILE A 464 -0.16 11.04 14.27
C ILE A 464 -0.22 12.20 13.28
N PHE A 465 0.06 11.95 12.00
CA PHE A 465 -0.10 12.93 10.94
C PHE A 465 -1.54 13.47 10.84
N LEU A 466 -2.53 12.57 10.82
CA LEU A 466 -3.96 12.90 10.80
C LEU A 466 -4.35 13.75 12.01
N ALA A 467 -3.99 13.32 13.23
CA ALA A 467 -4.32 14.03 14.45
C ALA A 467 -3.70 15.43 14.48
N GLY A 468 -2.44 15.56 14.04
CA GLY A 468 -1.76 16.85 13.97
C GLY A 468 -2.42 17.82 13.00
N LEU A 469 -2.83 17.33 11.82
CA LEU A 469 -3.50 18.16 10.83
C LEU A 469 -4.91 18.58 11.23
N LEU A 470 -5.71 17.66 11.77
CA LEU A 470 -7.05 18.02 12.25
C LEU A 470 -6.98 19.02 13.40
N SER A 471 -6.00 18.86 14.29
CA SER A 471 -5.76 19.83 15.36
C SER A 471 -5.36 21.19 14.79
N PHE A 472 -4.47 21.21 13.80
CA PHE A 472 -4.07 22.43 13.09
C PHE A 472 -5.26 23.13 12.45
N THR A 473 -6.14 22.41 11.74
CA THR A 473 -7.37 22.99 11.16
C THR A 473 -8.27 23.62 12.23
N ASN A 474 -8.46 22.94 13.36
CA ASN A 474 -9.27 23.48 14.46
C ASN A 474 -8.65 24.72 15.11
N VAL A 475 -7.31 24.77 15.23
CA VAL A 475 -6.61 25.97 15.71
C VAL A 475 -6.68 27.11 14.69
N MET A 476 -6.63 26.82 13.37
CA MET A 476 -6.84 27.85 12.34
C MET A 476 -8.20 28.52 12.47
N THR A 477 -9.27 27.74 12.66
CA THR A 477 -10.62 28.27 12.89
C THR A 477 -10.71 29.02 14.21
N TYR A 478 -10.08 28.52 15.28
CA TYR A 478 -10.04 29.22 16.57
C TYR A 478 -9.35 30.59 16.49
N LEU A 479 -8.27 30.69 15.70
CA LEU A 479 -7.55 31.95 15.45
C LEU A 479 -8.16 32.78 14.32
N GLU A 480 -9.30 32.37 13.76
CA GLU A 480 -10.00 33.07 12.67
C GLU A 480 -9.13 33.29 11.40
N ILE A 481 -8.16 32.40 11.16
CA ILE A 481 -7.30 32.46 9.97
C ILE A 481 -8.12 32.18 8.70
N ASP A 482 -9.13 31.33 8.80
CA ASP A 482 -10.10 31.05 7.74
C ASP A 482 -10.82 32.31 7.26
N ILE A 483 -11.18 33.21 8.19
CA ILE A 483 -11.77 34.52 7.88
C ILE A 483 -10.72 35.42 7.19
N TRP A 484 -9.50 35.48 7.73
CA TRP A 484 -8.41 36.27 7.15
C TRP A 484 -8.06 35.83 5.72
N ILE A 485 -7.94 34.52 5.46
CA ILE A 485 -7.71 33.98 4.11
C ILE A 485 -8.86 34.39 3.18
N SER A 486 -10.11 34.26 3.66
CA SER A 486 -11.29 34.54 2.85
C SER A 486 -11.37 36.01 2.38
N HIS A 487 -10.90 36.96 3.21
CA HIS A 487 -10.83 38.38 2.85
C HIS A 487 -10.00 38.63 1.58
N TYR A 488 -8.83 38.01 1.49
CA TYR A 488 -7.93 38.15 0.32
C TYR A 488 -8.30 37.28 -0.87
N MET A 489 -9.14 36.26 -0.66
CA MET A 489 -9.51 35.27 -1.68
C MET A 489 -10.88 35.53 -2.31
N GLY A 490 -11.47 36.72 -2.14
CA GLY A 490 -12.74 37.09 -2.77
C GLY A 490 -12.71 37.02 -4.31
N TRP A 491 -11.54 37.20 -4.93
CA TRP A 491 -11.37 36.99 -6.37
C TRP A 491 -11.51 35.51 -6.75
N LEU A 492 -11.04 34.59 -5.90
CA LEU A 492 -11.11 33.15 -6.13
C LEU A 492 -12.55 32.66 -5.96
N SER A 493 -13.28 33.16 -4.95
CA SER A 493 -14.71 32.86 -4.80
C SER A 493 -15.53 33.39 -5.98
N ALA A 494 -15.20 34.57 -6.51
CA ALA A 494 -15.82 35.08 -7.73
C ALA A 494 -15.57 34.18 -8.94
N ILE A 495 -14.34 33.69 -9.16
CA ILE A 495 -14.04 32.76 -10.26
C ILE A 495 -14.83 31.45 -10.08
N ILE A 496 -14.92 30.93 -8.86
CA ILE A 496 -15.69 29.72 -8.55
C ILE A 496 -17.17 29.89 -8.95
N SER A 497 -17.77 31.03 -8.62
CA SER A 497 -19.19 31.29 -8.91
C SER A 497 -19.47 31.66 -10.37
N TYR A 498 -18.63 32.48 -11.02
CA TYR A 498 -18.89 32.96 -12.40
C TYR A 498 -18.34 32.03 -13.49
N ASN A 499 -17.25 31.31 -13.23
CA ASN A 499 -16.60 30.42 -14.21
C ASN A 499 -16.04 29.17 -13.54
N PHE A 500 -16.94 28.32 -13.05
CA PHE A 500 -16.58 27.07 -12.38
C PHE A 500 -15.66 26.18 -13.24
N ILE A 501 -15.88 26.09 -14.55
CA ILE A 501 -15.02 25.29 -15.44
C ILE A 501 -13.59 25.85 -15.49
N GLY A 502 -13.44 27.18 -15.58
CA GLY A 502 -12.16 27.86 -15.51
C GLY A 502 -11.44 27.63 -14.18
N PHE A 503 -12.17 27.70 -13.07
CA PHE A 503 -11.65 27.34 -11.74
C PHE A 503 -11.11 25.90 -11.72
N VAL A 504 -11.89 24.93 -12.20
CA VAL A 504 -11.47 23.52 -12.25
C VAL A 504 -10.23 23.34 -13.11
N ALA A 505 -10.12 24.05 -14.24
CA ALA A 505 -8.95 23.96 -15.12
C ALA A 505 -7.68 24.49 -14.44
N ILE A 506 -7.77 25.64 -13.78
CA ILE A 506 -6.66 26.22 -13.01
C ILE A 506 -6.26 25.27 -11.88
N LEU A 507 -7.25 24.78 -11.11
CA LEU A 507 -7.01 23.86 -10.01
C LEU A 507 -6.34 22.57 -10.48
N ALA A 508 -6.77 22.01 -11.62
CA ALA A 508 -6.14 20.84 -12.22
C ALA A 508 -4.67 21.11 -12.60
N ILE A 509 -4.34 22.27 -13.16
CA ILE A 509 -2.95 22.62 -13.51
C ILE A 509 -2.10 22.76 -12.24
N VAL A 510 -2.60 23.48 -11.23
CA VAL A 510 -1.90 23.68 -9.95
C VAL A 510 -1.62 22.33 -9.27
N ILE A 511 -2.62 21.46 -9.18
CA ILE A 511 -2.45 20.12 -8.60
C ILE A 511 -1.43 19.31 -9.39
N PHE A 512 -1.46 19.35 -10.73
CA PHE A 512 -0.50 18.63 -11.55
C PHE A 512 0.93 19.07 -11.23
N LEU A 513 1.19 20.38 -11.18
CA LEU A 513 2.51 20.95 -10.88
C LEU A 513 2.97 20.58 -9.47
N PHE A 514 2.10 20.68 -8.47
CA PHE A 514 2.44 20.29 -7.10
C PHE A 514 2.75 18.80 -6.99
N ARG A 515 2.01 17.95 -7.70
CA ARG A 515 2.21 16.49 -7.71
C ARG A 515 3.51 16.04 -8.38
N LEU A 516 4.18 16.90 -9.15
CA LEU A 516 5.53 16.62 -9.67
C LEU A 516 6.58 16.56 -8.55
N ILE A 517 6.36 17.28 -7.44
CA ILE A 517 7.34 17.48 -6.37
C ILE A 517 6.84 16.82 -5.07
N MET A 518 5.55 16.95 -4.78
CA MET A 518 4.96 16.61 -3.48
C MET A 518 4.12 15.31 -3.50
N PRO A 519 4.12 14.52 -2.42
CA PRO A 519 3.22 13.39 -2.22
C PRO A 519 1.72 13.77 -2.18
N ILE A 520 0.85 12.78 -2.40
CA ILE A 520 -0.61 12.97 -2.52
C ILE A 520 -1.17 13.66 -1.28
N ASN A 521 -0.87 13.11 -0.09
CA ASN A 521 -1.45 13.55 1.17
C ASN A 521 -1.15 15.03 1.45
N ILE A 522 0.08 15.47 1.16
CA ILE A 522 0.51 16.86 1.39
C ILE A 522 -0.21 17.83 0.45
N VAL A 523 -0.28 17.52 -0.84
CA VAL A 523 -0.98 18.37 -1.83
C VAL A 523 -2.45 18.52 -1.47
N VAL A 524 -3.10 17.41 -1.13
CA VAL A 524 -4.53 17.41 -0.77
C VAL A 524 -4.78 18.26 0.46
N VAL A 525 -4.00 18.09 1.52
CA VAL A 525 -4.19 18.83 2.78
C VAL A 525 -3.92 20.32 2.60
N LEU A 526 -2.82 20.67 1.92
CA LEU A 526 -2.45 22.06 1.67
C LEU A 526 -3.55 22.78 0.89
N LEU A 527 -4.04 22.16 -0.19
CA LEU A 527 -5.09 22.76 -1.01
C LEU A 527 -6.44 22.75 -0.28
N ALA A 528 -6.79 21.69 0.44
CA ALA A 528 -8.02 21.67 1.23
C ALA A 528 -8.03 22.78 2.31
N GLY A 529 -6.91 23.01 3.00
CA GLY A 529 -6.82 24.05 4.03
C GLY A 529 -7.04 25.47 3.49
N ILE A 530 -6.70 25.72 2.23
CA ILE A 530 -6.92 27.02 1.57
C ILE A 530 -8.31 27.08 0.93
N LEU A 531 -8.72 26.01 0.24
CA LEU A 531 -9.90 26.03 -0.61
C LEU A 531 -11.21 25.83 0.15
N VAL A 532 -11.20 25.13 1.29
CA VAL A 532 -12.42 24.91 2.10
C VAL A 532 -12.98 26.24 2.64
N PRO A 533 -12.18 27.11 3.31
CA PRO A 533 -12.67 28.42 3.75
C PRO A 533 -13.17 29.32 2.61
N VAL A 534 -12.54 29.23 1.43
CA VAL A 534 -12.97 30.01 0.27
C VAL A 534 -14.30 29.48 -0.28
N ALA A 535 -14.48 28.16 -0.29
CA ALA A 535 -15.68 27.53 -0.78
C ALA A 535 -16.90 27.79 0.11
N THR A 536 -16.74 27.88 1.43
CA THR A 536 -17.85 28.19 2.37
C THR A 536 -18.51 29.54 2.11
N ASN A 537 -17.79 30.47 1.47
CA ASN A 537 -18.28 31.80 1.10
C ASN A 537 -18.70 31.88 -0.38
N SER A 538 -18.89 30.74 -1.05
CA SER A 538 -19.20 30.66 -2.48
C SER A 538 -20.49 29.87 -2.74
N SER A 539 -20.95 29.88 -3.99
CA SER A 539 -22.12 29.12 -4.46
C SER A 539 -21.87 27.60 -4.60
N VAL A 540 -20.70 27.12 -4.18
CA VAL A 540 -20.23 25.74 -4.33
C VAL A 540 -20.03 25.09 -2.97
N SER A 541 -20.53 23.86 -2.81
CA SER A 541 -20.27 23.07 -1.61
C SER A 541 -18.76 22.86 -1.40
N PRO A 542 -18.24 23.08 -0.18
CA PRO A 542 -16.84 22.80 0.14
C PRO A 542 -16.42 21.35 -0.13
N TRP A 543 -17.36 20.41 -0.04
CA TRP A 543 -17.14 19.01 -0.43
C TRP A 543 -16.70 18.88 -1.89
N LEU A 544 -17.31 19.62 -2.81
CA LEU A 544 -17.03 19.49 -4.23
C LEU A 544 -15.59 19.91 -4.54
N VAL A 545 -15.10 20.97 -3.89
CA VAL A 545 -13.74 21.46 -4.09
C VAL A 545 -12.70 20.47 -3.55
N ILE A 546 -12.96 19.88 -2.38
CA ILE A 546 -12.14 18.78 -1.86
C ILE A 546 -12.19 17.56 -2.78
N PHE A 547 -13.37 17.17 -3.25
CA PHE A 547 -13.54 16.01 -4.12
C PHE A 547 -12.73 16.17 -5.41
N ILE A 548 -12.78 17.35 -6.04
CA ILE A 548 -11.99 17.67 -7.23
C ILE A 548 -10.49 17.64 -6.91
N THR A 549 -10.10 18.14 -5.74
CA THR A 549 -8.71 18.10 -5.27
C THR A 549 -8.22 16.67 -5.11
N LEU A 550 -8.98 15.80 -4.42
CA LEU A 550 -8.69 14.38 -4.28
C LEU A 550 -8.61 13.70 -5.65
N LEU A 551 -9.56 13.99 -6.54
CA LEU A 551 -9.66 13.38 -7.85
C LEU A 551 -8.40 13.63 -8.69
N PHE A 552 -7.94 14.89 -8.76
CA PHE A 552 -6.74 15.23 -9.53
C PHE A 552 -5.45 14.82 -8.81
N ALA A 553 -5.39 14.92 -7.48
CA ALA A 553 -4.21 14.51 -6.72
C ALA A 553 -3.93 13.00 -6.85
N GLU A 554 -4.98 12.21 -7.09
CA GLU A 554 -4.94 10.77 -7.41
C GLU A 554 -4.35 10.48 -8.81
N ASN A 555 -3.20 11.06 -9.13
CA ASN A 555 -2.45 10.79 -10.35
C ASN A 555 -1.01 10.38 -10.01
N TYR A 556 -0.38 9.58 -10.85
CA TYR A 556 1.01 9.19 -10.73
C TYR A 556 1.73 9.37 -12.07
N THR A 557 2.57 10.40 -12.16
CA THR A 557 3.35 10.67 -13.37
C THR A 557 4.66 9.87 -13.38
N TYR A 558 5.22 9.59 -12.19
CA TYR A 558 6.44 8.79 -12.04
C TYR A 558 6.26 7.70 -11.00
N ASN A 559 6.88 6.54 -11.22
CA ASN A 559 6.82 5.36 -10.33
C ASN A 559 7.17 5.70 -8.86
N PHE A 560 8.01 6.71 -8.63
CA PHE A 560 8.52 7.09 -7.30
C PHE A 560 7.70 8.18 -6.58
N THR A 561 6.73 8.81 -7.25
CA THR A 561 5.93 9.91 -6.66
C THR A 561 4.80 9.43 -5.76
N THR A 562 4.50 8.13 -5.80
CA THR A 562 3.33 7.54 -5.17
C THR A 562 3.71 6.24 -4.48
N SER A 563 3.50 6.16 -3.17
CA SER A 563 3.97 5.06 -2.31
C SER A 563 3.45 3.69 -2.75
N TYR A 564 2.16 3.58 -3.08
CA TYR A 564 1.56 2.30 -3.48
C TYR A 564 2.11 1.78 -4.83
N MET A 565 2.44 2.67 -5.77
CA MET A 565 3.07 2.32 -7.04
C MET A 565 4.48 1.78 -6.82
N LEU A 566 5.26 2.49 -5.99
CA LEU A 566 6.59 2.07 -5.61
C LEU A 566 6.58 0.69 -4.94
N ASN A 567 5.63 0.47 -4.01
CA ASN A 567 5.44 -0.81 -3.34
C ASN A 567 5.08 -1.93 -4.33
N PHE A 568 4.18 -1.66 -5.28
CA PHE A 568 3.80 -2.64 -6.30
C PHE A 568 4.98 -3.03 -7.19
N PHE A 569 5.72 -2.03 -7.72
CA PHE A 569 6.87 -2.26 -8.60
C PHE A 569 8.05 -2.93 -7.89
N ASN A 570 8.33 -2.55 -6.64
CA ASN A 570 9.30 -3.23 -5.79
C ASN A 570 8.91 -4.69 -5.56
N ALA A 571 7.63 -4.97 -5.30
CA ALA A 571 7.14 -6.32 -5.08
C ALA A 571 7.33 -7.20 -6.33
N ILE A 572 6.99 -6.71 -7.53
CA ILE A 572 7.18 -7.48 -8.77
C ILE A 572 8.64 -7.53 -9.25
N LYS A 573 9.56 -6.88 -8.52
CA LYS A 573 10.98 -6.73 -8.86
C LYS A 573 11.13 -6.22 -10.30
N ASP A 574 10.36 -5.19 -10.64
CA ASP A 574 10.41 -4.53 -11.94
C ASP A 574 10.30 -3.03 -11.75
N ASN A 575 11.40 -2.32 -11.99
CA ASN A 575 11.46 -0.87 -11.92
C ASN A 575 11.47 -0.22 -13.31
N ALA A 576 11.14 -0.98 -14.36
CA ALA A 576 11.10 -0.46 -15.72
C ALA A 576 10.07 0.65 -15.88
N PHE A 577 10.43 1.61 -16.73
CA PHE A 577 9.53 2.68 -17.13
C PHE A 577 8.72 2.25 -18.36
N TYR A 578 7.40 2.25 -18.24
CA TYR A 578 6.48 1.85 -19.31
C TYR A 578 5.77 3.05 -19.89
N SER A 579 6.16 3.47 -21.10
CA SER A 579 5.63 4.67 -21.77
C SER A 579 4.10 4.64 -21.93
N ARG A 580 3.51 3.49 -22.28
CA ARG A 580 2.05 3.37 -22.45
C ARG A 580 1.28 3.50 -21.14
N ILE A 581 1.87 3.08 -20.02
CA ILE A 581 1.27 3.29 -18.70
C ILE A 581 1.29 4.78 -18.35
N LEU A 582 2.39 5.48 -18.65
CA LEU A 582 2.43 6.95 -18.52
C LEU A 582 1.37 7.61 -19.41
N THR A 583 1.27 7.23 -20.69
CA THR A 583 0.27 7.76 -21.62
C THR A 583 -1.15 7.55 -21.07
N LEU A 584 -1.45 6.36 -20.53
CA LEU A 584 -2.72 6.08 -19.88
C LEU A 584 -2.98 7.08 -18.73
N GLN A 585 -2.00 7.35 -17.87
CA GLN A 585 -2.18 8.28 -16.74
C GLN A 585 -2.40 9.73 -17.18
N ILE A 586 -1.65 10.20 -18.20
CA ILE A 586 -1.84 11.54 -18.76
C ILE A 586 -3.24 11.68 -19.36
N LEU A 587 -3.69 10.68 -20.13
CA LEU A 587 -5.03 10.67 -20.70
C LEU A 587 -6.12 10.61 -19.61
N LEU A 588 -5.92 9.82 -18.55
CA LEU A 588 -6.84 9.80 -17.42
C LEU A 588 -6.93 11.14 -16.69
N TYR A 589 -5.86 11.94 -16.69
CA TYR A 589 -5.93 13.31 -16.16
C TYR A 589 -6.91 14.19 -16.95
N LEU A 590 -6.89 14.09 -18.28
CA LEU A 590 -7.85 14.77 -19.16
C LEU A 590 -9.27 14.21 -18.98
N VAL A 591 -9.41 12.89 -18.86
CA VAL A 591 -10.71 12.25 -18.60
C VAL A 591 -11.31 12.74 -17.29
N LYS A 592 -10.52 12.92 -16.22
CA LYS A 592 -11.02 13.48 -14.95
C LYS A 592 -11.60 14.87 -15.13
N PHE A 593 -10.92 15.73 -15.89
CA PHE A 593 -11.44 17.06 -16.22
C PHE A 593 -12.76 17.00 -16.99
N VAL A 594 -12.83 16.15 -18.02
CA VAL A 594 -14.07 15.92 -18.79
C VAL A 594 -15.18 15.33 -17.90
N ALA A 595 -14.86 14.41 -17.01
CA ALA A 595 -15.82 13.79 -16.10
C ALA A 595 -16.45 14.79 -15.13
N ILE A 596 -15.68 15.77 -14.65
CA ILE A 596 -16.19 16.87 -13.84
C ILE A 596 -17.20 17.69 -14.66
N ILE A 597 -16.85 18.09 -15.88
CA ILE A 597 -17.72 18.90 -16.74
C ILE A 597 -19.05 18.19 -17.01
N ILE A 598 -18.99 16.90 -17.38
CA ILE A 598 -20.20 16.10 -17.63
C ILE A 598 -21.05 15.93 -16.36
N SER A 599 -20.42 15.97 -15.18
CA SER A 599 -21.12 15.79 -13.89
C SER A 599 -21.75 17.07 -13.34
N ILE A 600 -21.52 18.24 -13.95
CA ILE A 600 -22.10 19.52 -13.51
C ILE A 600 -23.63 19.45 -13.36
N PRO A 601 -24.41 18.99 -14.37
CA PRO A 601 -25.87 18.95 -14.25
C PRO A 601 -26.36 18.04 -13.11
N PHE A 602 -25.61 16.97 -12.81
CA PHE A 602 -25.91 16.05 -11.72
C PHE A 602 -25.65 16.68 -10.34
N TRP A 603 -24.61 17.50 -10.21
CA TRP A 603 -24.38 18.24 -8.96
C TRP A 603 -25.36 19.38 -8.76
N VAL A 604 -25.83 20.02 -9.84
CA VAL A 604 -26.90 21.02 -9.78
C VAL A 604 -28.21 20.36 -9.30
N SER A 605 -28.56 19.17 -9.81
CA SER A 605 -29.78 18.47 -9.36
C SER A 605 -29.71 17.98 -7.91
N LEU A 606 -28.52 17.71 -7.38
CA LEU A 606 -28.29 17.37 -5.99
C LEU A 606 -28.15 18.59 -5.06
N GLY A 607 -28.13 19.82 -5.60
CA GLY A 607 -27.93 21.05 -4.82
C GLY A 607 -26.51 21.27 -4.30
N ILE A 608 -25.52 20.52 -4.82
CA ILE A 608 -24.10 20.61 -4.43
C ILE A 608 -23.42 21.81 -5.09
N LEU A 609 -23.93 22.19 -6.26
CA LEU A 609 -23.45 23.29 -7.08
C LEU A 609 -24.65 24.16 -7.44
N SER A 610 -24.60 25.45 -7.09
CA SER A 610 -25.53 26.45 -7.59
C SER A 610 -24.82 27.32 -8.64
N LEU A 611 -25.30 27.23 -9.88
CA LEU A 611 -24.83 28.00 -11.04
C LEU A 611 -25.80 29.14 -11.37
#